data_AF-A0A7Y3BCQ1-F1
#
_entry.id   AF-A0A7Y3BCQ1-F1
#
_cell.length_a   1.000
_cell.length_b   1.000
_cell.length_c   1.000
_cell.angle_alpha   90.00
_cell.angle_beta   90.00
_cell.angle_gamma   90.00
#
_symmetry.space_group_name_H-M   'P 1'
#
loop_
_entity.id
_entity.type
_entity.pdbx_description
1 polymer ?
#
loop_
_entity_poly.entity_id
_entity_poly.type
_entity_poly.pdbx_seq_one_letter_code
_entity_poly.pdbx_strand_id
1 'polypeptide(L)'
;MSDWKSLAEKELRGKAISGIEWETLEGIRVKPLYDQGDVADLEHMGSTPGFAPFTRGVKATMYAGRPWTIRQYAGFSTAEESNAFYRKNLAAGQQGVSVAFD
;
A
#
# COMPACT_ATOMS: atom_id res chain seq x y z
N MET A 1 24.93 -12.50 3.48
CA MET A 1 24.14 -12.96 2.32
C MET A 1 24.63 -14.31 1.75
N SER A 2 25.94 -14.60 1.75
CA SER A 2 26.49 -15.91 1.35
C SER A 2 25.86 -17.09 2.10
N ASP A 3 25.80 -16.99 3.42
CA ASP A 3 25.40 -18.10 4.29
C ASP A 3 23.92 -18.46 4.08
N TRP A 4 23.09 -17.43 3.91
CA TRP A 4 21.67 -17.62 3.60
C TRP A 4 21.47 -18.30 2.24
N LYS A 5 22.21 -17.86 1.19
CA LYS A 5 22.11 -18.48 -0.14
C LYS A 5 22.47 -19.96 -0.09
N SER A 6 23.56 -20.31 0.60
CA SER A 6 23.98 -21.71 0.75
C SER A 6 22.96 -22.55 1.51
N LEU A 7 22.34 -22.00 2.56
CA LEU A 7 21.27 -22.69 3.28
C LEU A 7 20.02 -22.88 2.40
N ALA A 8 19.60 -21.83 1.70
CA ALA A 8 18.45 -21.86 0.81
C ALA A 8 18.63 -22.90 -0.32
N GLU A 9 19.79 -22.95 -0.96
CA GLU A 9 20.10 -23.96 -1.99
C GLU A 9 20.04 -25.38 -1.45
N LYS A 10 20.50 -25.60 -0.22
CA LYS A 10 20.40 -26.90 0.47
C LYS A 10 18.94 -27.28 0.73
N GLU A 11 18.13 -26.37 1.23
CA GLU A 11 16.69 -26.58 1.49
C GLU A 11 15.90 -26.81 0.19
N LEU A 12 16.28 -26.13 -0.88
CA LEU A 12 15.74 -26.30 -2.24
C LEU A 12 16.22 -27.58 -2.94
N ARG A 13 17.00 -28.43 -2.25
CA ARG A 13 17.54 -29.69 -2.77
C ARG A 13 18.36 -29.47 -4.05
N GLY A 14 19.19 -28.43 -4.06
CA GLY A 14 20.05 -28.08 -5.18
C GLY A 14 19.36 -27.34 -6.33
N LYS A 15 18.07 -26.99 -6.21
CA LYS A 15 17.43 -26.08 -7.17
C LYS A 15 17.94 -24.66 -6.96
N ALA A 16 18.03 -23.91 -8.06
CA ALA A 16 18.46 -22.52 -8.03
C ALA A 16 17.48 -21.63 -7.24
N ILE A 17 18.03 -20.63 -6.54
CA ILE A 17 17.25 -19.63 -5.78
C ILE A 17 16.32 -18.81 -6.70
N SER A 18 16.69 -18.63 -7.98
CA SER A 18 15.82 -17.99 -8.97
C SER A 18 14.50 -18.75 -9.19
N GLY A 19 14.46 -20.05 -8.87
CA GLY A 19 13.24 -20.86 -8.96
C GLY A 19 12.18 -20.51 -7.91
N ILE A 20 12.48 -19.63 -6.95
CA ILE A 20 11.55 -19.12 -5.94
C ILE A 20 11.37 -17.59 -6.00
N GLU A 21 11.78 -16.96 -7.10
CA GLU A 21 11.42 -15.57 -7.39
C GLU A 21 9.94 -15.49 -7.79
N TRP A 22 9.28 -14.41 -7.38
CA TRP A 22 7.89 -14.16 -7.75
C TRP A 22 7.84 -13.09 -8.85
N GLU A 23 7.23 -13.43 -9.98
CA GLU A 23 6.86 -12.45 -11.01
C GLU A 23 5.47 -11.91 -10.70
N THR A 24 5.39 -10.62 -10.36
CA THR A 24 4.10 -9.97 -10.09
C THR A 24 3.31 -9.77 -11.37
N LEU A 25 2.01 -9.46 -11.25
CA LEU A 25 1.16 -9.17 -12.41
C LEU A 25 1.65 -7.95 -13.21
N GLU A 26 2.42 -7.07 -12.56
CA GLU A 26 3.06 -5.89 -13.14
C GLU A 26 4.39 -6.21 -13.85
N GLY A 27 4.82 -7.48 -13.89
CA GLY A 27 6.08 -7.90 -14.50
C GLY A 27 7.31 -7.57 -13.67
N ILE A 28 7.14 -7.33 -12.36
CA ILE A 28 8.25 -7.06 -11.44
C ILE A 28 8.73 -8.38 -10.86
N ARG A 29 10.05 -8.60 -10.90
CA ARG A 29 10.68 -9.77 -10.29
C ARG A 29 11.04 -9.51 -8.83
N VAL A 30 10.35 -10.20 -7.93
CA VAL A 30 10.52 -10.09 -6.49
C VAL A 30 11.53 -11.14 -6.02
N LYS A 31 12.62 -10.67 -5.40
CA LYS A 31 13.63 -11.53 -4.80
C LYS A 31 13.06 -12.26 -3.58
N PRO A 32 13.47 -13.49 -3.31
CA PRO A 32 13.02 -14.24 -2.12
C PRO A 32 13.54 -13.66 -0.79
N LEU A 33 14.57 -12.80 -0.84
CA LEU A 33 15.10 -12.06 0.30
C LEU A 33 15.68 -10.74 -0.19
N TYR A 34 15.40 -9.66 0.55
CA TYR A 34 16.01 -8.34 0.38
C TYR A 34 16.84 -7.99 1.61
N ASP A 35 17.97 -7.30 1.41
CA ASP A 35 18.84 -6.84 2.48
C ASP A 35 19.20 -5.35 2.35
N GLN A 36 20.13 -4.87 3.19
CA GLN A 36 20.54 -3.47 3.19
C GLN A 36 21.16 -3.01 1.87
N GLY A 37 21.78 -3.91 1.12
CA GLY A 37 22.35 -3.61 -0.20
C GLY A 37 21.28 -3.31 -1.24
N ASP A 38 20.08 -3.88 -1.11
CA ASP A 38 18.97 -3.64 -2.04
C ASP A 38 18.36 -2.23 -1.91
N VAL A 39 18.64 -1.53 -0.81
CA VAL A 39 18.12 -0.18 -0.54
C VAL A 39 19.20 0.90 -0.54
N ALA A 40 20.47 0.53 -0.76
CA ALA A 40 21.61 1.43 -0.60
C ALA A 40 21.57 2.66 -1.51
N ASP A 41 21.08 2.47 -2.75
CA ASP A 41 21.08 3.50 -3.80
C ASP A 41 19.69 4.11 -4.06
N LEU A 42 18.74 3.88 -3.18
CA LEU A 42 17.39 4.45 -3.32
C LEU A 42 17.39 5.93 -2.91
N GLU A 43 17.23 6.82 -3.90
CA GLU A 43 17.30 8.29 -3.71
C GLU A 43 16.37 8.86 -2.62
N HIS A 44 15.24 8.20 -2.39
CA HIS A 44 14.25 8.65 -1.41
C HIS A 44 14.53 8.15 0.01
N MET A 45 15.55 7.32 0.21
CA MET A 45 15.98 6.89 1.54
C MET A 45 16.44 8.11 2.34
N GLY A 46 15.96 8.22 3.58
CA GLY A 46 16.23 9.39 4.44
C GLY A 46 15.32 10.61 4.19
N SER A 47 14.43 10.58 3.19
CA SER A 47 13.43 11.64 3.01
C SER A 47 12.44 11.73 4.18
N THR A 48 11.78 12.89 4.30
CA THR A 48 10.75 13.18 5.32
C THR A 48 9.39 13.41 4.65
N PRO A 49 8.28 12.98 5.28
CA PRO A 49 6.95 13.24 4.75
C PRO A 49 6.65 14.74 4.71
N GLY A 50 5.84 15.18 3.75
CA GLY A 50 5.49 16.59 3.56
C GLY A 50 6.45 17.39 2.67
N PHE A 51 7.49 16.77 2.14
CA PHE A 51 8.45 17.39 1.22
C PHE A 51 8.56 16.60 -0.09
N ALA A 52 8.80 17.30 -1.20
CA ALA A 52 9.00 16.68 -2.52
C ALA A 52 10.17 15.66 -2.48
N PRO A 53 10.07 14.52 -3.20
CA PRO A 53 8.99 14.13 -4.12
C PRO A 53 7.78 13.46 -3.43
N PHE A 54 7.63 13.62 -2.11
CA PHE A 54 6.51 13.13 -1.31
C PHE A 54 6.37 11.60 -1.25
N THR A 55 7.44 10.85 -1.52
CA THR A 55 7.46 9.38 -1.45
C THR A 55 6.97 8.85 -0.10
N ARG A 56 7.24 9.57 0.99
CA ARG A 56 6.80 9.19 2.35
C ARG A 56 5.46 9.80 2.79
N GLY A 57 4.80 10.54 1.90
CA GLY A 57 3.50 11.15 2.13
C GLY A 57 3.50 12.67 1.93
N VAL A 58 2.32 13.21 1.60
CA VAL A 58 2.12 14.63 1.25
C VAL A 58 1.94 15.56 2.44
N LYS A 59 1.84 15.04 3.67
CA LYS A 59 1.68 15.82 4.91
C LYS A 59 2.77 15.45 5.90
N ALA A 60 3.37 16.44 6.57
CA ALA A 60 4.44 16.19 7.55
C ALA A 60 4.03 15.26 8.70
N THR A 61 2.78 15.33 9.15
CA THR A 61 2.27 14.54 10.29
C THR A 61 1.49 13.29 9.88
N MET A 62 1.17 13.15 8.59
CA MET A 62 0.29 12.10 8.04
C MET A 62 -0.88 11.76 8.99
N TYR A 63 -1.10 10.47 9.25
CA TYR A 63 -2.22 9.96 10.04
C TYR A 63 -2.05 10.11 11.55
N ALA A 64 -0.85 10.47 12.03
CA ALA A 64 -0.66 10.85 13.44
C ALA A 64 -1.30 12.21 13.75
N GLY A 65 -1.35 13.13 12.77
CA GLY A 65 -2.04 14.42 12.90
C GLY A 65 -3.53 14.36 12.53
N ARG A 66 -3.86 13.69 11.42
CA ARG A 66 -5.25 13.48 10.99
C ARG A 66 -5.39 12.14 10.26
N PRO A 67 -6.18 11.18 10.75
CA PRO A 67 -6.44 9.92 10.05
C PRO A 67 -6.99 10.12 8.64
N TRP A 68 -6.87 9.09 7.79
CA TRP A 68 -7.50 9.11 6.47
C TRP A 68 -9.02 9.20 6.61
N THR A 69 -9.68 9.83 5.64
CA THR A 69 -11.13 9.93 5.64
C THR A 69 -11.73 8.59 5.25
N ILE A 70 -12.53 7.99 6.14
CA ILE A 70 -13.40 6.87 5.77
C ILE A 70 -14.51 7.42 4.86
N ARG A 71 -14.48 7.03 3.59
CA ARG A 71 -15.41 7.46 2.54
C ARG A 71 -15.96 6.25 1.80
N GLN A 72 -17.12 5.77 2.23
CA GLN A 72 -17.79 4.65 1.57
C GLN A 72 -18.39 5.12 0.24
N TYR A 73 -18.12 4.36 -0.82
CA TYR A 73 -18.79 4.55 -2.10
C TYR A 73 -20.22 4.04 -2.00
N ALA A 74 -21.20 4.92 -2.17
CA ALA A 74 -22.60 4.57 -2.05
C ALA A 74 -23.49 5.46 -2.92
N GLY A 75 -24.44 4.84 -3.58
CA GLY A 75 -25.49 5.50 -4.35
C GLY A 75 -26.66 4.53 -4.46
N PHE A 76 -27.86 5.05 -4.25
CA PHE A 76 -29.12 4.35 -4.51
C PHE A 76 -29.81 5.02 -5.70
N SER A 77 -30.85 4.38 -6.20
CA SER A 77 -31.55 4.76 -7.44
C SER A 77 -32.14 6.18 -7.42
N THR A 78 -32.36 6.78 -6.24
CA THR A 78 -32.89 8.15 -6.11
C THR A 78 -32.05 9.03 -5.19
N ALA A 79 -32.20 10.35 -5.33
CA ALA A 79 -31.51 11.34 -4.50
C ALA A 79 -31.95 11.24 -3.02
N GLU A 80 -33.24 10.98 -2.78
CA GLU A 80 -33.83 10.85 -1.45
C GLU A 80 -33.27 9.63 -0.71
N GLU A 81 -33.21 8.46 -1.38
CA GLU A 81 -32.64 7.24 -0.80
C GLU A 81 -31.15 7.39 -0.52
N SER A 82 -30.41 8.02 -1.44
CA SER A 82 -29.01 8.35 -1.24
C SER A 82 -28.80 9.28 -0.04
N ASN A 83 -29.65 10.31 0.14
CA ASN A 83 -29.59 11.22 1.28
C ASN A 83 -29.84 10.50 2.62
N ALA A 84 -30.88 9.66 2.68
CA ALA A 84 -31.21 8.90 3.88
C ALA A 84 -30.05 7.97 4.28
N PHE A 85 -29.43 7.30 3.31
CA PHE A 85 -28.27 6.46 3.53
C PHE A 85 -27.05 7.26 4.04
N TYR A 86 -26.74 8.41 3.43
CA TYR A 86 -25.64 9.26 3.89
C TYR A 86 -25.82 9.71 5.33
N ARG A 87 -27.02 10.14 5.72
CA ARG A 87 -27.31 10.55 7.11
C ARG A 87 -27.12 9.40 8.10
N LYS A 88 -27.63 8.21 7.77
CA LYS A 88 -27.45 7.01 8.60
C LYS A 88 -25.97 6.70 8.81
N ASN A 89 -25.16 6.75 7.76
CA ASN A 89 -23.74 6.41 7.88
C ASN A 89 -22.92 7.48 8.59
N LEU A 90 -23.22 8.78 8.36
CA LEU A 90 -22.58 9.87 9.10
C LEU A 90 -22.84 9.72 10.61
N ALA A 91 -24.07 9.37 10.99
CA ALA A 91 -24.42 9.06 12.39
C ALA A 91 -23.69 7.82 12.93
N ALA A 92 -23.32 6.87 12.06
CA ALA A 92 -22.56 5.68 12.40
C ALA A 92 -21.02 5.84 12.30
N GLY A 93 -20.52 7.07 12.08
CA GLY A 93 -19.08 7.38 12.11
C GLY A 93 -18.40 7.53 10.74
N GLN A 94 -19.14 7.50 9.63
CA GLN A 94 -18.59 7.90 8.32
C GLN A 94 -18.22 9.39 8.33
N GLN A 95 -17.11 9.76 7.68
CA GLN A 95 -16.58 11.14 7.71
C GLN A 95 -16.57 11.83 6.34
N GLY A 96 -16.88 11.12 5.26
CA GLY A 96 -17.04 11.69 3.94
C GLY A 96 -18.04 10.92 3.11
N VAL A 97 -18.82 11.62 2.28
CA VAL A 97 -19.83 11.05 1.38
C VAL A 97 -19.25 10.89 -0.03
N SER A 98 -19.61 9.83 -0.75
CA SER A 98 -19.32 9.67 -2.17
C SER A 98 -20.62 9.44 -2.92
N VAL A 99 -20.75 9.98 -4.13
CA VAL A 99 -21.95 9.87 -4.98
C VAL A 99 -21.56 9.09 -6.23
N ALA A 100 -22.34 8.07 -6.55
CA ALA A 100 -22.27 7.34 -7.81
C ALA A 100 -23.39 7.83 -8.73
N PHE A 101 -23.09 8.04 -10.01
CA PHE A 101 -24.05 8.39 -11.05
C PHE A 101 -24.22 7.20 -12.00
N ASP A 102 -25.34 7.15 -12.71
CA ASP A 102 -25.60 6.24 -13.83
C ASP A 102 -24.89 6.64 -15.14
#